data_AF-A0A0G0B6X6-F1
#
_entry.id   AF-A0A0G0B6X6-F1
#
_cell.length_a   1.000
_cell.length_b   1.000
_cell.length_c   1.000
_cell.angle_alpha   90.00
_cell.angle_beta   90.00
_cell.angle_gamma   90.00
#
_symmetry.space_group_name_H-M   'P 1'
#
loop_
_entity.id
_entity.type
_entity.pdbx_description
1 polymer ?
#
loop_
_entity_poly.entity_id
_entity_poly.type
_entity_poly.pdbx_seq_one_letter_code
_entity_poly.pdbx_strand_id
1 'polypeptide(L)'
;MSNDFNPYQMHLVYQNHKDEHVVSNSSSSKPTTYYNSKSNSHSGSFFQTLGLGLIIFSLGSLFAAFWPFIKLDLRFLKDKIAWAKTSQEQPVQPESTFNPLIGPDGKDIEPVNKDFSIIIPTIGVNASIIAGVNPASAPGYNKALLEGVAHSVTSYYPNENGTVHLFSHSTNYEWFVKDLNAVFYLLKNLKPDDLVVIFYLGNRYTYTIRESKVVSAKDVSYLTPQRNSRNLILQTCWPPGSSYQRLLFFADLIEEKVYGKFSEITQ
;
A
#
# COMPACT_ATOMS: atom_id res chain seq x y z
N MET A 1 2.70 34.96 65.01
CA MET A 1 3.71 33.98 65.49
C MET A 1 3.57 32.73 64.64
N SER A 2 4.69 32.22 64.10
CA SER A 2 4.99 30.84 63.65
C SER A 2 3.91 29.91 63.06
N ASN A 3 4.18 29.08 62.05
CA ASN A 3 5.36 28.92 61.17
C ASN A 3 4.91 28.14 59.91
N ASP A 4 5.63 28.34 58.80
CA ASP A 4 6.00 27.37 57.76
C ASP A 4 5.09 26.18 57.41
N PHE A 5 4.66 26.13 56.14
CA PHE A 5 5.16 25.11 55.21
C PHE A 5 5.01 25.60 53.76
N ASN A 6 6.11 25.72 53.02
CA ASN A 6 6.17 26.29 51.66
C ASN A 6 6.35 25.16 50.61
N PRO A 7 5.71 25.20 49.41
CA PRO A 7 5.76 24.12 48.42
C PRO A 7 6.82 24.36 47.31
N TYR A 8 6.84 23.45 46.33
CA TYR A 8 7.63 23.51 45.07
C TYR A 8 9.15 23.32 45.29
N GLN A 9 9.99 22.81 44.38
CA GLN A 9 9.94 22.20 43.05
C GLN A 9 11.41 21.79 42.73
N MET A 10 11.65 21.07 41.63
CA MET A 10 12.92 20.92 40.89
C MET A 10 14.29 21.22 41.55
N HIS A 11 15.27 20.36 41.26
CA HIS A 11 16.50 20.87 40.62
C HIS A 11 16.95 20.00 39.45
N LEU A 12 17.35 20.70 38.38
CA LEU A 12 17.88 20.18 37.13
C LEU A 12 19.37 20.57 37.03
N VAL A 13 20.12 19.82 36.21
CA VAL A 13 21.17 20.32 35.29
C VAL A 13 22.57 20.74 35.84
N TYR A 14 23.61 20.11 35.23
CA TYR A 14 24.97 20.60 34.83
C TYR A 14 25.77 21.56 35.73
N GLN A 15 27.10 21.46 35.91
CA GLN A 15 28.23 21.63 34.95
C GLN A 15 29.54 21.13 35.65
N ASN A 16 30.57 20.55 35.03
CA ASN A 16 31.48 20.91 33.92
C ASN A 16 32.71 21.77 34.34
N HIS A 17 33.94 21.34 33.95
CA HIS A 17 35.23 22.08 33.94
C HIS A 17 35.90 22.48 35.29
N LYS A 18 37.24 22.65 35.42
CA LYS A 18 38.46 22.16 34.69
C LYS A 18 39.76 22.54 35.48
N ASP A 19 40.94 22.19 34.94
CA ASP A 19 42.32 22.69 35.25
C ASP A 19 42.96 22.19 36.59
N GLU A 20 44.07 21.43 36.61
CA GLU A 20 45.51 21.76 36.38
C GLU A 20 46.13 22.66 37.48
N HIS A 21 47.28 22.37 38.14
CA HIS A 21 48.59 21.87 37.68
C HIS A 21 49.55 21.39 38.84
N VAL A 22 50.60 20.59 38.51
CA VAL A 22 52.00 20.56 39.08
C VAL A 22 52.18 20.05 40.55
N VAL A 23 53.05 19.10 40.94
CA VAL A 23 54.56 19.05 40.98
C VAL A 23 55.12 17.59 40.80
N SER A 24 56.43 17.44 40.62
CA SER A 24 57.21 16.33 40.01
C SER A 24 57.87 15.23 40.88
N ASN A 25 57.99 14.03 40.28
CA ASN A 25 59.13 13.07 40.22
C ASN A 25 59.90 12.54 41.48
N SER A 26 60.02 11.21 41.55
CA SER A 26 61.33 10.49 41.56
C SER A 26 61.17 9.04 41.01
N SER A 27 62.26 8.35 40.62
CA SER A 27 62.22 7.17 39.71
C SER A 27 63.19 6.04 40.10
N SER A 28 62.74 4.77 39.98
CA SER A 28 63.53 3.50 39.93
C SER A 28 62.60 2.27 39.73
N SER A 29 63.00 1.08 39.24
CA SER A 29 64.15 0.69 38.39
C SER A 29 64.11 -0.80 37.93
N LYS A 30 63.59 -1.09 36.71
CA LYS A 30 63.73 -2.39 35.96
C LYS A 30 63.04 -3.64 36.57
N PRO A 31 62.90 -4.80 35.86
CA PRO A 31 63.28 -5.12 34.48
C PRO A 31 62.12 -5.56 33.55
N THR A 32 62.40 -5.62 32.24
CA THR A 32 61.50 -6.13 31.19
C THR A 32 61.58 -7.66 31.06
N THR A 33 60.45 -8.35 31.14
CA THR A 33 60.31 -9.76 30.72
C THR A 33 59.63 -9.84 29.35
N TYR A 34 60.27 -10.51 28.39
CA TYR A 34 59.70 -10.74 27.07
C TYR A 34 58.67 -11.87 27.10
N TYR A 35 57.42 -11.57 26.76
CA TYR A 35 56.33 -12.53 26.71
C TYR A 35 56.33 -13.28 25.37
N ASN A 36 56.87 -14.50 25.34
CA ASN A 36 56.88 -15.35 24.14
C ASN A 36 55.72 -16.36 24.18
N SER A 37 54.52 -15.92 23.78
CA SER A 37 53.38 -16.83 23.57
C SER A 37 53.36 -17.32 22.12
N LYS A 38 53.94 -18.50 21.92
CA LYS A 38 53.88 -19.23 20.64
C LYS A 38 52.48 -19.84 20.46
N SER A 39 51.55 -19.03 19.97
CA SER A 39 50.18 -19.46 19.66
C SER A 39 50.17 -20.48 18.51
N ASN A 40 50.07 -21.77 18.85
CA ASN A 40 49.91 -22.85 17.88
C ASN A 40 48.48 -22.83 17.30
N SER A 41 48.30 -22.09 16.20
CA SER A 41 47.05 -22.03 15.44
C SER A 41 46.81 -23.29 14.61
N HIS A 42 46.17 -24.34 15.19
CA HIS A 42 45.43 -25.38 14.44
C HIS A 42 44.62 -26.34 15.33
N SER A 43 43.51 -25.89 15.94
CA SER A 43 42.46 -26.79 16.51
C SER A 43 41.15 -26.05 16.89
N GLY A 44 40.57 -25.28 15.96
CA GLY A 44 39.36 -24.50 16.27
C GLY A 44 38.45 -24.12 15.09
N SER A 45 38.95 -24.23 13.86
CA SER A 45 38.22 -23.81 12.65
C SER A 45 36.92 -24.57 12.44
N PHE A 46 36.89 -25.89 12.67
CA PHE A 46 35.72 -26.72 12.36
C PHE A 46 34.43 -26.26 13.08
N PHE A 47 34.48 -26.06 14.40
CA PHE A 47 33.32 -25.59 15.16
C PHE A 47 32.93 -24.15 14.83
N GLN A 48 33.90 -23.30 14.47
CA GLN A 48 33.65 -21.92 14.04
C GLN A 48 32.97 -21.88 12.65
N THR A 49 33.44 -22.68 11.70
CA THR A 49 32.83 -22.82 10.37
C THR A 49 31.44 -23.46 10.45
N LEU A 50 31.26 -24.49 11.29
CA LEU A 50 29.96 -25.13 11.50
C LEU A 50 28.95 -24.15 12.13
N GLY A 51 29.37 -23.41 13.16
CA GLY A 51 28.54 -22.39 13.82
C GLY A 51 28.14 -21.27 12.86
N LEU A 52 29.08 -20.74 12.07
CA LEU A 52 28.78 -19.74 11.04
C LEU A 52 27.81 -20.27 9.97
N GLY A 53 27.98 -21.53 9.54
CA GLY A 53 27.06 -22.19 8.62
C GLY A 53 25.63 -22.29 9.16
N LEU A 54 25.47 -22.66 10.43
CA LEU A 54 24.16 -22.70 11.09
C LEU A 54 23.52 -21.30 11.25
N ILE A 55 24.32 -20.27 11.52
CA ILE A 55 23.84 -18.88 11.58
C ILE A 55 23.35 -18.41 10.21
N ILE A 56 24.13 -18.63 9.15
CA ILE A 56 23.75 -18.28 7.77
C ILE A 56 22.51 -19.07 7.33
N PHE A 57 22.41 -20.35 7.66
CA PHE A 57 21.23 -21.17 7.36
C PHE A 57 19.98 -20.70 8.11
N SER A 58 20.11 -20.33 9.39
CA SER A 58 19.03 -19.75 10.19
C SER A 58 18.53 -18.42 9.60
N LEU A 59 19.44 -17.48 9.32
CA LEU A 59 19.11 -16.21 8.65
C LEU A 59 18.50 -16.41 7.25
N GLY A 60 19.04 -17.35 6.47
CA GLY A 60 18.55 -17.69 5.14
C GLY A 60 17.16 -18.32 5.15
N SER A 61 16.86 -19.21 6.11
CA SER A 61 15.53 -19.80 6.28
C SER A 61 14.50 -18.79 6.78
N LEU A 62 14.89 -17.88 7.69
CA LEU A 62 14.04 -16.76 8.10
C LEU A 62 13.71 -15.86 6.89
N PHE A 63 14.73 -15.50 6.09
CA PHE A 63 14.54 -14.71 4.87
C PHE A 63 13.67 -15.45 3.83
N ALA A 64 13.82 -16.78 3.70
CA ALA A 64 12.99 -17.60 2.82
C ALA A 64 11.51 -17.61 3.25
N ALA A 65 11.21 -17.55 4.56
CA ALA A 65 9.85 -17.41 5.07
C ALA A 65 9.23 -16.04 4.75
N PHE A 66 10.04 -14.97 4.68
CA PHE A 66 9.59 -13.62 4.28
C PHE A 66 9.64 -13.35 2.77
N TRP A 67 10.28 -14.23 2.00
CA TRP A 67 10.41 -14.16 0.54
C TRP A 67 9.10 -13.95 -0.26
N PRO A 68 7.93 -14.55 0.07
CA PRO A 68 6.68 -14.25 -0.63
C PRO A 68 6.29 -12.77 -0.50
N PHE A 69 6.24 -12.24 0.73
CA PHE A 69 5.89 -10.85 1.02
C PHE A 69 6.80 -9.85 0.30
N ILE A 70 8.11 -10.10 0.34
CA ILE A 70 9.10 -9.24 -0.30
C ILE A 70 8.95 -9.26 -1.84
N LYS A 71 8.63 -10.40 -2.45
CA LYS A 71 8.49 -10.55 -3.91
C LYS A 71 7.37 -9.68 -4.49
N LEU A 72 6.26 -9.51 -3.78
CA LEU A 72 5.12 -8.77 -4.30
C LEU A 72 5.44 -7.27 -4.36
N ASP A 73 5.90 -6.71 -3.24
CA ASP A 73 6.32 -5.30 -3.18
C ASP A 73 7.56 -5.03 -4.07
N LEU A 74 8.50 -5.98 -4.23
CA LEU A 74 9.61 -5.85 -5.19
C LEU A 74 9.17 -5.86 -6.65
N ARG A 75 8.10 -6.57 -7.03
CA ARG A 75 7.54 -6.48 -8.39
C ARG A 75 6.97 -5.08 -8.61
N PHE A 76 6.12 -4.60 -7.70
CA PHE A 76 5.62 -3.23 -7.77
C PHE A 76 6.75 -2.20 -7.81
N LEU A 77 7.83 -2.35 -7.04
CA LEU A 77 8.99 -1.46 -7.08
C LEU A 77 9.79 -1.57 -8.38
N LYS A 78 9.95 -2.78 -8.95
CA LYS A 78 10.66 -2.98 -10.22
C LYS A 78 9.87 -2.37 -11.38
N ASP A 79 8.57 -2.65 -11.44
CA ASP A 79 7.66 -2.09 -12.44
C ASP A 79 7.53 -0.57 -12.24
N LYS A 80 7.64 -0.08 -10.99
CA LYS A 80 7.74 1.35 -10.68
C LYS A 80 9.00 2.00 -11.24
N ILE A 81 10.16 1.37 -11.08
CA ILE A 81 11.44 1.88 -11.59
C ILE A 81 11.51 1.74 -13.11
N ALA A 82 10.83 0.75 -13.70
CA ALA A 82 10.69 0.61 -15.14
C ALA A 82 9.90 1.79 -15.73
N TRP A 83 8.71 2.12 -15.22
CA TRP A 83 7.96 3.28 -15.71
C TRP A 83 8.74 4.58 -15.51
N ALA A 84 9.42 4.75 -14.36
CA ALA A 84 10.17 5.97 -14.07
C ALA A 84 11.32 6.23 -15.07
N LYS A 85 11.82 5.18 -15.73
CA LYS A 85 12.79 5.30 -16.84
C LYS A 85 12.09 5.50 -18.18
N THR A 86 11.04 4.73 -18.48
CA THR A 86 10.27 4.86 -19.73
C THR A 86 9.64 6.26 -19.89
N SER A 87 9.21 6.90 -18.81
CA SER A 87 8.64 8.26 -18.79
C SER A 87 9.67 9.39 -19.03
N GLN A 88 10.94 9.09 -19.33
CA GLN A 88 11.98 10.11 -19.56
C GLN A 88 12.58 10.09 -20.98
N GLU A 89 12.20 9.14 -21.84
CA GLU A 89 12.78 8.99 -23.20
C GLU A 89 11.77 9.19 -24.35
N GLN A 90 10.51 9.53 -24.07
CA GLN A 90 9.52 9.84 -25.12
C GLN A 90 9.72 11.26 -25.69
N PRO A 91 9.94 11.43 -27.00
CA PRO A 91 10.01 12.76 -27.62
C PRO A 91 8.62 13.40 -27.63
N VAL A 92 8.54 14.67 -27.23
CA VAL A 92 7.28 15.40 -27.10
C VAL A 92 6.60 15.58 -28.47
N GLN A 93 5.49 14.87 -28.69
CA GLN A 93 4.52 15.20 -29.74
C GLN A 93 3.35 16.01 -29.13
N PRO A 94 2.90 17.09 -29.79
CA PRO A 94 1.92 18.00 -29.22
C PRO A 94 0.48 17.54 -29.48
N GLU A 95 0.02 16.49 -28.78
CA GLU A 95 -1.41 16.30 -28.54
C GLU A 95 -1.65 15.53 -27.23
N SER A 96 -2.02 16.28 -26.18
CA SER A 96 -2.34 15.74 -24.85
C SER A 96 -3.71 15.08 -24.84
N THR A 97 -3.86 13.98 -25.60
CA THR A 97 -5.02 13.09 -25.45
C THR A 97 -4.89 12.37 -24.11
N PHE A 98 -5.69 12.82 -23.13
CA PHE A 98 -5.80 12.14 -21.84
C PHE A 98 -6.33 10.72 -22.05
N ASN A 99 -5.41 9.75 -22.09
CA ASN A 99 -5.71 8.33 -22.21
C ASN A 99 -5.48 7.62 -20.86
N PRO A 100 -6.52 7.50 -20.01
CA PRO A 100 -6.43 6.86 -18.70
C PRO A 100 -6.37 5.33 -18.78
N LEU A 101 -6.24 4.76 -19.98
CA LEU A 101 -6.16 3.32 -20.23
C LEU A 101 -4.74 2.84 -20.56
N ILE A 102 -3.71 3.67 -20.37
CA ILE A 102 -2.32 3.25 -20.56
C ILE A 102 -1.81 2.61 -19.26
N GLY A 103 -1.32 1.38 -19.36
CA GLY A 103 -0.73 0.65 -18.24
C GLY A 103 0.70 1.09 -17.90
N PRO A 104 1.25 0.64 -16.75
CA PRO A 104 2.62 0.98 -16.34
C PRO A 104 3.71 0.50 -17.31
N ASP A 105 3.38 -0.44 -18.20
CA ASP A 105 4.25 -0.95 -19.27
C ASP A 105 4.07 -0.21 -20.61
N GLY A 106 3.30 0.88 -20.63
CA GLY A 106 3.08 1.72 -21.80
C GLY A 106 2.10 1.16 -22.83
N LYS A 107 1.37 0.08 -22.52
CA LYS A 107 0.38 -0.53 -23.42
C LYS A 107 -1.04 -0.10 -23.09
N ASP A 108 -1.90 -0.09 -24.10
CA ASP A 108 -3.34 0.07 -23.89
C ASP A 108 -3.94 -1.12 -23.11
N ILE A 109 -4.76 -0.79 -22.11
CA ILE A 109 -5.52 -1.73 -21.30
C ILE A 109 -6.94 -1.82 -21.88
N GLU A 110 -7.23 -2.91 -22.58
CA GLU A 110 -8.62 -3.28 -22.91
C GLU A 110 -9.35 -3.74 -21.64
N PRO A 111 -10.57 -3.24 -21.36
CA PRO A 111 -11.35 -3.68 -20.20
C PRO A 111 -11.83 -5.12 -20.37
N VAL A 112 -11.89 -5.89 -19.28
CA VAL A 112 -12.42 -7.27 -19.30
C VAL A 112 -13.86 -7.37 -19.83
N ASN A 113 -14.65 -6.30 -19.69
CA ASN A 113 -15.95 -6.12 -20.34
C ASN A 113 -16.31 -4.61 -20.35
N LYS A 114 -17.27 -4.18 -21.19
CA LYS A 114 -17.72 -2.77 -21.25
C LYS A 114 -19.08 -2.54 -20.58
N ASP A 115 -19.69 -3.58 -20.01
CA ASP A 115 -21.03 -3.54 -19.39
C ASP A 115 -20.99 -3.06 -17.94
N PHE A 116 -20.10 -3.63 -17.13
CA PHE A 116 -19.70 -3.11 -15.82
C PHE A 116 -18.30 -3.64 -15.43
N SER A 117 -17.29 -2.79 -15.45
CA SER A 117 -15.91 -3.16 -15.10
C SER A 117 -15.11 -1.99 -14.52
N ILE A 118 -14.01 -2.29 -13.81
CA ILE A 118 -13.07 -1.33 -13.23
C ILE A 118 -11.64 -1.61 -13.71
N ILE A 119 -10.93 -0.56 -14.08
CA ILE A 119 -9.49 -0.53 -14.33
C ILE A 119 -8.85 0.47 -13.36
N ILE A 120 -7.73 0.10 -12.76
CA ILE A 120 -6.88 1.01 -11.98
C ILE A 120 -5.43 0.81 -12.47
N PRO A 121 -4.96 1.61 -13.45
CA PRO A 121 -3.73 1.31 -14.18
C PRO A 121 -2.49 1.25 -13.28
N THR A 122 -2.38 2.16 -12.31
CA THR A 122 -1.21 2.30 -11.43
C THR A 122 -0.91 1.07 -10.57
N ILE A 123 -1.90 0.21 -10.35
CA ILE A 123 -1.80 -1.06 -9.61
C ILE A 123 -2.17 -2.28 -10.45
N GLY A 124 -2.37 -2.13 -11.77
CA GLY A 124 -2.64 -3.23 -12.70
C GLY A 124 -3.99 -3.93 -12.49
N VAL A 125 -4.97 -3.27 -11.88
CA VAL A 125 -6.34 -3.82 -11.72
C VAL A 125 -7.10 -3.69 -13.04
N ASN A 126 -7.76 -4.78 -13.47
CA ASN A 126 -8.73 -4.83 -14.55
C ASN A 126 -9.72 -5.96 -14.24
N ALA A 127 -10.95 -5.63 -13.82
CA ALA A 127 -11.89 -6.61 -13.25
C ALA A 127 -13.36 -6.25 -13.53
N SER A 128 -14.23 -7.27 -13.61
CA SER A 128 -15.67 -7.09 -13.73
C SER A 128 -16.28 -6.62 -12.41
N ILE A 129 -17.37 -5.85 -12.48
CA ILE A 129 -18.15 -5.42 -11.31
C ILE A 129 -19.50 -6.14 -11.28
N ILE A 130 -19.82 -6.74 -10.13
CA ILE A 130 -21.12 -7.37 -9.87
C ILE A 130 -22.09 -6.32 -9.34
N ALA A 131 -23.16 -6.04 -10.07
CA ALA A 131 -24.16 -5.03 -9.72
C ALA A 131 -25.04 -5.44 -8.52
N GLY A 132 -25.49 -4.45 -7.74
CA GLY A 132 -26.63 -4.62 -6.84
C GLY A 132 -26.42 -5.56 -5.64
N VAL A 133 -25.19 -5.68 -5.13
CA VAL A 133 -24.87 -6.54 -4.00
C VAL A 133 -25.26 -5.85 -2.69
N ASN A 134 -26.00 -6.54 -1.82
CA ASN A 134 -26.40 -6.00 -0.52
C ASN A 134 -25.32 -6.27 0.56
N PRO A 135 -24.58 -5.24 1.04
CA PRO A 135 -23.52 -5.42 2.03
C PRO A 135 -24.02 -5.80 3.43
N ALA A 136 -25.32 -5.65 3.72
CA ALA A 136 -25.94 -6.10 4.96
C ALA A 136 -26.36 -7.59 4.93
N SER A 137 -26.37 -8.23 3.75
CA SER A 137 -26.74 -9.65 3.62
C SER A 137 -25.50 -10.54 3.60
N ALA A 138 -25.22 -11.25 4.70
CA ALA A 138 -24.01 -12.07 4.80
C ALA A 138 -23.83 -13.11 3.65
N PRO A 139 -24.87 -13.83 3.18
CA PRO A 139 -24.70 -14.79 2.08
C PRO A 139 -24.38 -14.14 0.73
N GLY A 140 -25.09 -13.06 0.38
CA GLY A 140 -24.89 -12.34 -0.89
C GLY A 140 -23.57 -11.57 -0.93
N TYR A 141 -23.22 -10.93 0.19
CA TYR A 141 -21.94 -10.23 0.37
C TYR A 141 -20.76 -11.19 0.23
N ASN A 142 -20.75 -12.30 0.98
CA ASN A 142 -19.64 -13.26 0.93
C ASN A 142 -19.49 -13.91 -0.46
N LYS A 143 -20.59 -14.20 -1.16
CA LYS A 143 -20.51 -14.77 -2.51
C LYS A 143 -19.90 -13.78 -3.52
N ALA A 144 -20.42 -12.55 -3.57
CA ALA A 144 -19.92 -11.55 -4.53
C ALA A 144 -18.44 -11.18 -4.29
N LEU A 145 -18.02 -11.18 -3.02
CA LEU A 145 -16.62 -10.95 -2.64
C LEU A 145 -15.65 -12.05 -3.10
N LEU A 146 -16.10 -13.28 -3.29
CA LEU A 146 -15.31 -14.37 -3.89
C LEU A 146 -15.18 -14.24 -5.41
N GLU A 147 -16.14 -13.56 -6.05
CA GLU A 147 -16.21 -13.41 -7.51
C GLU A 147 -15.50 -12.14 -8.02
N GLY A 148 -15.23 -11.15 -7.15
CA GLY A 148 -14.34 -10.03 -7.46
C GLY A 148 -14.76 -8.70 -6.83
N VAL A 149 -15.08 -7.73 -7.68
CA VAL A 149 -15.53 -6.38 -7.27
C VAL A 149 -17.05 -6.34 -7.28
N ALA A 150 -17.64 -5.82 -6.22
CA ALA A 150 -19.08 -5.71 -6.03
C ALA A 150 -19.50 -4.24 -5.91
N HIS A 151 -20.60 -3.87 -6.56
CA HIS A 151 -21.29 -2.59 -6.42
C HIS A 151 -22.39 -2.71 -5.37
N SER A 152 -22.48 -1.72 -4.48
CA SER A 152 -23.51 -1.71 -3.43
C SER A 152 -24.90 -1.40 -3.98
N VAL A 153 -25.88 -2.25 -3.64
CA VAL A 153 -27.31 -2.06 -3.95
C VAL A 153 -27.89 -0.75 -3.41
N THR A 154 -27.24 -0.14 -2.41
CA THR A 154 -27.68 1.13 -1.80
C THR A 154 -26.99 2.36 -2.40
N SER A 155 -26.09 2.19 -3.37
CA SER A 155 -25.34 3.28 -4.02
C SER A 155 -25.81 3.53 -5.44
N TYR A 156 -25.43 4.69 -5.99
CA TYR A 156 -25.77 5.07 -7.36
C TYR A 156 -24.87 4.33 -8.38
N TYR A 157 -25.33 4.25 -9.62
CA TYR A 157 -24.54 3.80 -10.77
C TYR A 157 -23.72 4.94 -11.39
N PRO A 158 -22.65 4.65 -12.17
CA PRO A 158 -21.78 5.69 -12.75
C PRO A 158 -22.50 6.71 -13.64
N ASN A 159 -23.56 6.30 -14.34
CA ASN A 159 -24.40 7.16 -15.18
C ASN A 159 -25.38 8.07 -14.39
N GLU A 160 -25.44 7.93 -13.06
CA GLU A 160 -26.36 8.68 -12.21
C GLU A 160 -25.66 9.86 -11.50
N ASN A 161 -26.44 10.73 -10.85
CA ASN A 161 -25.94 11.89 -10.13
C ASN A 161 -25.80 11.64 -8.61
N GLY A 162 -24.87 10.77 -8.25
CA GLY A 162 -24.54 10.49 -6.86
C GLY A 162 -23.34 9.56 -6.70
N THR A 163 -23.04 9.20 -5.46
CA THR A 163 -21.85 8.40 -5.14
C THR A 163 -22.04 6.93 -5.49
N VAL A 164 -21.09 6.39 -6.27
CA VAL A 164 -20.91 4.96 -6.54
C VAL A 164 -20.10 4.33 -5.40
N HIS A 165 -20.51 3.18 -4.87
CA HIS A 165 -19.76 2.44 -3.85
C HIS A 165 -19.39 1.05 -4.33
N LEU A 166 -18.08 0.79 -4.42
CA LEU A 166 -17.52 -0.51 -4.82
C LEU A 166 -16.71 -1.13 -3.68
N PHE A 167 -16.81 -2.44 -3.51
CA PHE A 167 -16.08 -3.19 -2.48
C PHE A 167 -15.59 -4.55 -2.97
N SER A 168 -14.49 -5.05 -2.39
CA SER A 168 -13.90 -6.36 -2.68
C SER A 168 -13.09 -6.89 -1.48
N HIS A 169 -12.66 -8.14 -1.50
CA HIS A 169 -11.90 -8.76 -0.41
C HIS A 169 -10.46 -8.21 -0.32
N SER A 170 -9.97 -8.03 0.92
CA SER A 170 -8.54 -8.09 1.21
C SER A 170 -8.19 -9.50 1.71
N THR A 171 -7.40 -10.27 0.95
CA THR A 171 -6.81 -11.51 1.46
C THR A 171 -5.38 -11.26 1.98
N ASN A 172 -4.89 -12.13 2.85
CA ASN A 172 -3.50 -12.15 3.32
C ASN A 172 -2.60 -13.14 2.56
N TYR A 173 -3.20 -13.99 1.73
CA TYR A 173 -2.48 -15.10 1.10
C TYR A 173 -2.11 -14.75 -0.33
N GLU A 174 -0.97 -14.09 -0.50
CA GLU A 174 -0.43 -13.63 -1.79
C GLU A 174 -0.26 -14.76 -2.81
N TRP A 175 -0.02 -15.98 -2.34
CA TRP A 175 0.05 -17.22 -3.12
C TRP A 175 -1.33 -17.75 -3.56
N PHE A 176 -2.42 -17.28 -2.93
CA PHE A 176 -3.82 -17.54 -3.29
C PHE A 176 -4.51 -16.31 -3.92
N VAL A 177 -3.83 -15.16 -4.11
CA VAL A 177 -4.46 -13.95 -4.69
C VAL A 177 -4.99 -14.19 -6.11
N LYS A 178 -4.34 -15.07 -6.89
CA LYS A 178 -4.82 -15.53 -8.20
C LYS A 178 -6.09 -16.40 -8.12
N ASP A 179 -6.30 -17.08 -7.01
CA ASP A 179 -7.35 -18.09 -6.82
C ASP A 179 -8.52 -17.55 -5.96
N LEU A 180 -8.36 -16.39 -5.30
CA LEU A 180 -9.34 -15.76 -4.40
C LEU A 180 -9.84 -14.37 -4.89
N ASN A 181 -9.58 -13.97 -6.14
CA ASN A 181 -10.09 -12.72 -6.73
C ASN A 181 -9.90 -11.47 -5.83
N ALA A 182 -8.76 -11.37 -5.14
CA ALA A 182 -8.50 -10.29 -4.17
C ALA A 182 -8.07 -8.97 -4.84
N VAL A 183 -8.89 -8.51 -5.79
CA VAL A 183 -8.63 -7.35 -6.67
C VAL A 183 -8.24 -6.11 -5.88
N PHE A 184 -8.88 -5.87 -4.74
CA PHE A 184 -8.64 -4.68 -3.91
C PHE A 184 -7.58 -4.85 -2.80
N TYR A 185 -6.79 -5.93 -2.78
CA TYR A 185 -5.60 -6.01 -1.90
C TYR A 185 -4.62 -4.85 -2.19
N LEU A 186 -4.50 -4.48 -3.47
CA LEU A 186 -3.55 -3.47 -3.94
C LEU A 186 -4.02 -2.03 -3.77
N LEU A 187 -5.27 -1.78 -3.33
CA LEU A 187 -5.73 -0.43 -3.03
C LEU A 187 -4.82 0.27 -2.01
N LYS A 188 -4.19 -0.48 -1.10
CA LYS A 188 -3.20 0.05 -0.11
C LYS A 188 -2.06 0.88 -0.74
N ASN A 189 -1.78 0.69 -2.03
CA ASN A 189 -0.71 1.37 -2.77
C ASN A 189 -1.18 2.65 -3.48
N LEU A 190 -2.50 2.90 -3.57
CA LEU A 190 -3.05 4.07 -4.25
C LEU A 190 -2.78 5.37 -3.52
N LYS A 191 -2.72 6.44 -4.30
CA LYS A 191 -2.38 7.80 -3.86
C LYS A 191 -3.34 8.82 -4.45
N PRO A 192 -3.40 10.04 -3.90
CA PRO A 192 -3.98 11.18 -4.61
C PRO A 192 -3.44 11.27 -6.04
N ASP A 193 -4.29 11.70 -6.96
CA ASP A 193 -4.06 11.81 -8.41
C ASP A 193 -3.94 10.48 -9.18
N ASP A 194 -3.99 9.32 -8.52
CA ASP A 194 -4.13 8.03 -9.23
C ASP A 194 -5.51 7.92 -9.90
N LEU A 195 -5.53 7.36 -11.11
CA LEU A 195 -6.74 7.25 -11.93
C LEU A 195 -7.49 5.93 -11.71
N VAL A 196 -8.80 6.01 -11.62
CA VAL A 196 -9.73 4.87 -11.62
C VAL A 196 -10.68 5.02 -12.79
N VAL A 197 -10.75 4.02 -13.67
CA VAL A 197 -11.66 4.01 -14.81
C VAL A 197 -12.74 2.95 -14.58
N ILE A 198 -14.01 3.35 -14.71
CA ILE A 198 -15.15 2.43 -14.71
C ILE A 198 -15.75 2.44 -16.12
N PHE A 199 -16.00 1.25 -16.67
CA PHE A 199 -16.92 1.10 -17.80
C PHE A 199 -18.29 0.70 -17.26
N TYR A 200 -19.34 1.34 -17.77
CA TYR A 200 -20.72 0.99 -17.45
C TYR A 200 -21.64 1.25 -18.64
N LEU A 201 -22.37 0.23 -19.08
CA LEU A 201 -23.28 0.24 -20.25
C LEU A 201 -22.63 0.80 -21.52
N GLY A 202 -21.38 0.44 -21.78
CA GLY A 202 -20.57 0.92 -22.92
C GLY A 202 -19.89 2.27 -22.71
N ASN A 203 -20.35 3.09 -21.75
CA ASN A 203 -19.75 4.38 -21.43
C ASN A 203 -18.54 4.25 -20.50
N ARG A 204 -17.61 5.21 -20.57
CA ARG A 204 -16.41 5.27 -19.73
C ARG A 204 -16.49 6.45 -18.76
N TYR A 205 -16.21 6.19 -17.49
CA TYR A 205 -16.19 7.16 -16.40
C TYR A 205 -14.80 7.12 -15.78
N THR A 206 -14.08 8.25 -15.77
CA THR A 206 -12.74 8.34 -15.18
C THR A 206 -12.80 9.23 -13.95
N TYR A 207 -12.32 8.68 -12.85
CA TYR A 207 -12.23 9.32 -11.54
C TYR A 207 -10.77 9.52 -11.16
N THR A 208 -10.48 10.56 -10.38
CA THR A 208 -9.18 10.76 -9.73
C THR A 208 -9.29 10.51 -8.24
N ILE A 209 -8.34 9.77 -7.65
CA ILE A 209 -8.27 9.57 -6.21
C ILE A 209 -7.96 10.91 -5.53
N ARG A 210 -8.76 11.28 -4.53
CA ARG A 210 -8.56 12.49 -3.72
C ARG A 210 -7.91 12.19 -2.38
N GLU A 211 -8.43 11.19 -1.65
CA GLU A 211 -7.94 10.85 -0.31
C GLU A 211 -8.24 9.38 0.06
N SER A 212 -7.65 8.92 1.16
CA SER A 212 -7.95 7.63 1.77
C SER A 212 -8.17 7.75 3.28
N LYS A 213 -8.97 6.84 3.84
CA LYS A 213 -9.34 6.83 5.25
C LYS A 213 -9.47 5.41 5.78
N VAL A 214 -8.90 5.15 6.95
CA VAL A 214 -9.19 3.93 7.73
C VAL A 214 -10.32 4.23 8.70
N VAL A 215 -11.38 3.42 8.67
CA VAL A 215 -12.56 3.55 9.55
C VAL A 215 -12.88 2.24 10.27
N SER A 216 -13.61 2.32 11.37
CA SER A 216 -14.15 1.14 12.07
C SER A 216 -15.07 0.35 11.14
N ALA A 217 -15.08 -0.99 11.21
CA ALA A 217 -16.06 -1.81 10.49
C ALA A 217 -17.53 -1.55 10.90
N LYS A 218 -17.76 -0.85 12.02
CA LYS A 218 -19.08 -0.39 12.47
C LYS A 218 -19.44 1.03 11.99
N ASP A 219 -18.48 1.76 11.44
CA ASP A 219 -18.79 3.02 10.76
C ASP A 219 -19.50 2.70 9.45
N VAL A 220 -20.64 3.35 9.23
CA VAL A 220 -21.49 3.24 8.04
C VAL A 220 -21.84 4.61 7.47
N SER A 221 -21.26 5.70 8.00
CA SER A 221 -21.55 7.07 7.58
C SER A 221 -21.33 7.29 6.08
N TYR A 222 -20.27 6.68 5.54
CA TYR A 222 -19.91 6.68 4.12
C TYR A 222 -20.84 5.84 3.22
N LEU A 223 -21.69 4.98 3.77
CA LEU A 223 -22.73 4.26 3.00
C LEU A 223 -23.95 5.16 2.72
N THR A 224 -24.05 6.32 3.36
CA THR A 224 -25.12 7.29 3.12
C THR A 224 -24.99 7.86 1.70
N PRO A 225 -25.95 7.63 0.79
CA PRO A 225 -25.79 8.02 -0.60
C PRO A 225 -25.81 9.54 -0.75
N GLN A 226 -24.67 10.13 -1.11
CA GLN A 226 -24.56 11.57 -1.33
C GLN A 226 -25.16 11.90 -2.72
N ARG A 227 -26.06 12.89 -2.73
CA ARG A 227 -26.70 13.42 -3.95
C ARG A 227 -25.91 14.62 -4.46
N ASN A 228 -25.94 14.84 -5.77
CA ASN A 228 -25.25 15.95 -6.46
C ASN A 228 -23.72 15.87 -6.37
N SER A 229 -23.18 14.68 -6.12
CA SER A 229 -21.74 14.40 -6.04
C SER A 229 -21.45 13.12 -6.84
N ARG A 230 -20.90 13.27 -8.06
CA ARG A 230 -20.54 12.12 -8.91
C ARG A 230 -19.19 11.57 -8.49
N ASN A 231 -19.21 10.94 -7.31
CA ASN A 231 -18.02 10.48 -6.61
C ASN A 231 -17.98 8.95 -6.62
N LEU A 232 -16.81 8.39 -6.33
CA LEU A 232 -16.57 6.96 -6.20
C LEU A 232 -15.94 6.68 -4.84
N ILE A 233 -16.47 5.68 -4.14
CA ILE A 233 -15.86 5.12 -2.92
C ILE A 233 -15.42 3.69 -3.23
N LEU A 234 -14.12 3.42 -3.09
CA LEU A 234 -13.57 2.07 -3.12
C LEU A 234 -13.32 1.60 -1.67
N GLN A 235 -13.78 0.39 -1.34
CA GLN A 235 -13.66 -0.18 0.00
C GLN A 235 -12.98 -1.56 -0.02
N THR A 236 -12.03 -1.75 0.89
CA THR A 236 -11.48 -3.07 1.23
C THR A 236 -11.40 -3.24 2.75
N CYS A 237 -11.21 -4.46 3.25
CA CYS A 237 -11.00 -4.68 4.68
C CYS A 237 -9.59 -4.26 5.11
N TRP A 238 -9.44 -3.89 6.39
CA TRP A 238 -8.17 -3.42 6.93
C TRP A 238 -7.94 -3.91 8.38
N PRO A 239 -6.68 -4.21 8.77
CA PRO A 239 -5.54 -4.54 7.89
C PRO A 239 -5.88 -5.69 6.92
N PRO A 240 -5.03 -5.97 5.92
CA PRO A 240 -5.24 -7.10 5.02
C PRO A 240 -5.51 -8.41 5.78
N GLY A 241 -6.41 -9.24 5.23
CA GLY A 241 -6.91 -10.48 5.83
C GLY A 241 -7.50 -10.36 7.24
N SER A 242 -7.84 -9.14 7.68
CA SER A 242 -8.69 -8.87 8.84
C SER A 242 -10.06 -8.37 8.40
N SER A 243 -10.99 -8.24 9.34
CA SER A 243 -12.29 -7.60 9.16
C SER A 243 -12.56 -6.46 10.16
N TYR A 244 -11.58 -6.10 11.00
CA TYR A 244 -11.74 -5.12 12.10
C TYR A 244 -12.02 -3.69 11.62
N GLN A 245 -11.38 -3.27 10.53
CA GLN A 245 -11.50 -1.94 9.94
C GLN A 245 -11.83 -2.03 8.45
N ARG A 246 -12.13 -0.88 7.85
CA ARG A 246 -12.22 -0.71 6.40
C ARG A 246 -11.21 0.34 5.97
N LEU A 247 -10.52 0.08 4.86
CA LEU A 247 -9.77 1.10 4.14
C LEU A 247 -10.65 1.60 3.00
N LEU A 248 -10.92 2.90 3.01
CA LEU A 248 -11.72 3.60 2.02
C LEU A 248 -10.82 4.50 1.18
N PHE A 249 -11.07 4.55 -0.11
CA PHE A 249 -10.57 5.59 -1.02
C PHE A 249 -11.73 6.38 -1.57
N PHE A 250 -11.59 7.69 -1.61
CA PHE A 250 -12.57 8.62 -2.17
C PHE A 250 -11.98 9.21 -3.44
N ALA A 251 -12.76 9.14 -4.52
CA ALA A 251 -12.38 9.64 -5.83
C ALA A 251 -13.51 10.47 -6.43
N ASP A 252 -13.15 11.49 -7.22
CA ASP A 252 -14.10 12.41 -7.83
C ASP A 252 -14.07 12.25 -9.36
N LEU A 253 -15.22 12.30 -10.04
CA LEU A 253 -15.31 12.15 -11.50
C LEU A 253 -14.65 13.33 -12.22
N ILE A 254 -13.74 13.04 -13.16
CA ILE A 254 -13.04 14.04 -13.98
C ILE A 254 -13.37 13.95 -15.48
N GLU A 255 -13.81 12.79 -15.98
CA GLU A 255 -14.20 12.62 -17.37
C GLU A 255 -15.35 11.60 -17.50
N GLU A 256 -16.35 11.90 -18.33
CA GLU A 256 -17.32 10.93 -18.84
C GLU A 256 -17.24 10.91 -20.38
N LYS A 257 -17.02 9.72 -20.97
CA LYS A 257 -17.11 9.48 -22.41
C LYS A 257 -18.30 8.56 -22.70
N VAL A 258 -19.33 9.15 -23.28
CA VAL A 258 -20.53 8.43 -23.74
C VAL A 258 -20.24 7.85 -25.13
N TYR A 259 -20.17 6.53 -25.22
CA TYR A 259 -20.02 5.82 -26.50
C TYR A 259 -21.41 5.49 -27.03
N GLY A 260 -22.06 6.52 -27.56
CA GLY A 260 -23.44 6.45 -28.04
C GLY A 260 -23.64 5.33 -29.06
N LYS A 261 -24.75 4.60 -28.92
CA LYS A 261 -25.22 3.68 -29.94
C LYS A 261 -25.67 4.52 -31.15
N PHE A 262 -24.79 4.67 -32.14
CA PHE A 262 -25.14 5.24 -33.44
C PHE A 262 -26.09 4.27 -34.18
N SER A 263 -27.35 4.25 -33.79
CA SER A 263 -28.45 3.77 -34.62
C SER A 263 -29.01 4.95 -35.41
N GLU A 264 -28.64 4.99 -36.69
CA GLU A 264 -29.28 5.67 -37.81
C GLU A 264 -30.58 6.44 -37.51
N ILE A 265 -30.58 7.76 -37.75
CA ILE A 265 -31.57 8.39 -38.64
C ILE A 265 -30.86 9.48 -39.45
N THR A 266 -30.45 9.13 -40.67
CA THR A 266 -30.36 10.10 -41.77
C THR A 266 -31.47 9.74 -42.75
N GLN A 267 -32.54 10.54 -42.76
CA GLN A 267 -33.52 10.67 -43.83
C GLN A 267 -33.87 12.16 -43.96
#